data_AF-A0A1F5BKE8-F1
#
_entry.id   AF-A0A1F5BKE8-F1
#
_cell.length_a   1.000
_cell.length_b   1.000
_cell.length_c   1.000
_cell.angle_alpha   90.00
_cell.angle_beta   90.00
_cell.angle_gamma   90.00
#
_symmetry.space_group_name_H-M   'P 1'
#
loop_
_entity.id
_entity.type
_entity.pdbx_description
1 polymer ?
#
loop_
_entity_poly.entity_id
_entity_poly.type
_entity_poly.pdbx_seq_one_letter_code
_entity_poly.pdbx_strand_id
1 'polypeptide(L)'
;MLTFNLLGGGIDHYDCPQNIGILDKNDPTIGVGKVVDSGCGDKTALYLKITEKECYVCEGTGRIEKEENVFEDSNSFDESSIICPRCEGRKTPETIVDARFETNGCKFIVAGFSWASEWLKGKTIAEARKLKTTAIVRALRFGPDKLHCAVLVKCAVNLALKSYLMK
;
A
#
# COMPACT_ATOMS: atom_id res chain seq x y z
N MET A 1 0.52 -10.50 -23.41
CA MET A 1 1.99 -10.43 -23.21
C MET A 1 2.25 -9.14 -22.43
N LEU A 2 2.17 -9.19 -21.10
CA LEU A 2 2.47 -8.03 -20.27
C LEU A 2 3.99 -7.95 -20.13
N THR A 3 4.56 -6.87 -20.65
CA THR A 3 5.96 -6.49 -20.47
C THR A 3 6.21 -6.23 -18.98
N PHE A 4 6.55 -7.28 -18.24
CA PHE A 4 7.37 -7.18 -17.04
C PHE A 4 8.65 -6.47 -17.47
N ASN A 5 8.72 -5.16 -17.26
CA ASN A 5 9.91 -4.38 -17.54
C ASN A 5 11.09 -4.96 -16.75
N LEU A 6 11.93 -5.70 -17.46
CA LEU A 6 13.22 -6.24 -17.04
C LEU A 6 14.29 -5.12 -16.96
N LEU A 7 14.00 -4.00 -16.31
CA LEU A 7 14.95 -2.87 -16.18
C LEU A 7 15.13 -2.32 -14.76
N GLY A 8 14.69 -3.02 -13.71
CA GLY A 8 14.87 -2.57 -12.31
C GLY A 8 15.13 -3.71 -11.33
N GLY A 9 15.81 -4.76 -11.75
CA GLY A 9 16.06 -5.92 -10.90
C GLY A 9 17.04 -5.62 -9.78
N GLY A 10 16.57 -5.55 -8.54
CA GLY A 10 17.35 -5.66 -7.29
C GLY A 10 18.37 -4.56 -6.98
N ILE A 11 19.29 -4.30 -7.92
CA ILE A 11 20.46 -3.44 -7.82
C ILE A 11 20.07 -1.96 -7.65
N ASP A 12 19.03 -1.50 -8.35
CA ASP A 12 18.60 -0.09 -8.31
C ASP A 12 18.19 0.37 -6.90
N HIS A 13 17.56 -0.52 -6.12
CA HIS A 13 17.13 -0.21 -4.75
C HIS A 13 18.30 -0.05 -3.74
N TYR A 14 19.53 -0.45 -4.10
CA TYR A 14 20.70 -0.25 -3.24
C TYR A 14 21.27 1.16 -3.36
N ASP A 15 21.31 1.68 -4.58
CA ASP A 15 21.95 2.96 -4.89
C ASP A 15 20.93 4.11 -4.93
N CYS A 16 19.69 3.84 -5.37
CA CYS A 16 18.60 4.81 -5.46
C CYS A 16 17.32 4.29 -4.75
N PRO A 17 17.29 4.29 -3.41
CA PRO A 17 16.12 3.85 -2.67
C PRO A 17 14.93 4.80 -2.87
N GLN A 18 13.82 4.24 -3.34
CA GLN A 18 12.53 4.88 -3.49
C GLN A 18 11.76 4.99 -2.18
N ASN A 19 10.91 6.01 -2.05
CA ASN A 19 9.91 6.21 -0.98
C ASN A 19 10.45 6.26 0.46
N ILE A 20 11.68 6.75 0.62
CA ILE A 20 12.14 7.17 1.94
C ILE A 20 11.28 8.35 2.42
N GLY A 21 10.79 8.25 3.65
CA GLY A 21 10.02 9.31 4.28
C GLY A 21 9.10 8.81 5.40
N ILE A 22 8.50 9.78 6.06
CA ILE A 22 7.57 9.57 7.18
C ILE A 22 6.21 10.09 6.75
N LEU A 23 5.16 9.34 7.08
CA LEU A 23 3.78 9.81 6.97
C LEU A 23 3.25 10.22 8.35
N ASP A 24 2.21 11.06 8.38
CA ASP A 24 1.61 11.51 9.63
C ASP A 24 1.04 10.33 10.43
N LYS A 25 1.55 10.13 11.63
CA LYS A 25 1.18 9.02 12.52
C LYS A 25 -0.22 9.18 13.10
N ASN A 26 -0.72 10.42 13.15
CA ASN A 26 -2.03 10.76 13.70
C ASN A 26 -3.16 10.56 12.70
N ASP A 27 -2.85 10.43 11.41
CA ASP A 27 -3.84 10.15 10.36
C ASP A 27 -4.48 8.76 10.60
N PRO A 28 -5.82 8.66 10.69
CA PRO A 28 -6.50 7.37 10.87
C PRO A 28 -6.30 6.44 9.68
N THR A 29 -6.05 6.98 8.48
CA THR A 29 -5.81 6.20 7.26
C THR A 29 -4.41 5.56 7.20
N ILE A 30 -3.54 5.87 8.17
CA ILE A 30 -2.14 5.42 8.18
C ILE A 30 -1.90 4.29 9.19
N GLY A 31 -1.43 3.14 8.70
CA GLY A 31 -0.89 2.06 9.50
C GLY A 31 0.63 2.18 9.68
N VAL A 32 1.13 1.90 10.89
CA VAL A 32 2.56 2.04 11.21
C VAL A 32 3.13 0.72 11.72
N GLY A 33 4.16 0.22 11.06
CA GLY A 33 4.89 -0.99 11.43
C GLY A 33 6.31 -0.66 11.86
N LYS A 34 6.55 -0.62 13.17
CA LYS A 34 7.89 -0.43 13.73
C LYS A 34 8.53 -1.78 14.04
N VAL A 35 9.74 -1.99 13.56
CA VAL A 35 10.53 -3.19 13.85
C VAL A 35 11.90 -2.76 14.35
N VAL A 36 12.30 -3.35 15.46
CA VAL A 36 13.64 -3.20 16.04
C VAL A 36 14.22 -4.58 16.23
N ASP A 37 15.43 -4.78 15.72
CA ASP A 37 16.19 -6.00 15.98
C ASP A 37 17.42 -5.67 16.85
N SER A 38 17.46 -6.24 18.04
CA SER A 38 18.55 -6.00 19.01
C SER A 38 19.86 -6.69 18.63
N GLY A 39 19.84 -7.66 17.71
CA GLY A 39 21.01 -8.39 17.24
C GLY A 39 21.83 -7.62 16.21
N CYS A 40 21.18 -6.91 15.27
CA CYS A 40 21.87 -6.07 14.29
C CYS A 40 21.78 -4.56 14.56
N GLY A 41 20.90 -4.12 15.48
CA GLY A 41 20.70 -2.71 15.81
C GLY A 41 19.82 -1.94 14.81
N ASP A 42 19.25 -2.62 13.82
CA ASP A 42 18.37 -2.03 12.82
C ASP A 42 17.07 -1.55 13.48
N LYS A 43 16.77 -0.26 13.38
CA LYS A 43 15.52 0.39 13.79
C LYS A 43 14.82 0.87 12.53
N THR A 44 13.64 0.33 12.27
CA THR A 44 12.92 0.57 11.02
C THR A 44 11.46 0.87 11.29
N ALA A 45 10.88 1.77 10.50
CA ALA A 45 9.45 2.02 10.50
C ALA A 45 8.92 2.07 9.07
N LEU A 46 7.83 1.36 8.84
CA LEU A 46 7.06 1.38 7.59
C LEU A 46 5.71 2.05 7.84
N TYR A 47 5.33 2.95 6.94
CA TYR A 47 4.10 3.71 6.94
C TYR A 47 3.28 3.32 5.72
N LEU A 48 2.05 2.87 5.92
CA LEU A 48 1.12 2.53 4.84
C LEU A 48 -0.11 3.43 4.93
N LYS A 49 -0.35 4.23 3.89
CA LYS A 49 -1.61 4.98 3.74
C LYS A 49 -2.61 4.11 3.01
N ILE A 50 -3.73 3.83 3.65
CA ILE A 50 -4.78 2.94 3.16
C ILE A 50 -6.03 3.77 2.95
N THR A 51 -6.66 3.65 1.79
CA THR A 51 -7.92 4.33 1.48
C THR A 51 -8.94 3.36 0.96
N GLU A 52 -10.21 3.63 1.27
CA GLU A 52 -11.35 3.10 0.55
C GLU A 52 -11.50 3.92 -0.75
N LYS A 53 -11.63 3.27 -1.92
CA LYS A 53 -12.16 4.01 -3.08
C LYS A 53 -13.68 3.94 -3.01
N GLU A 54 -14.34 5.09 -3.10
CA GLU A 54 -15.77 5.11 -3.36
C GLU A 54 -16.02 4.63 -4.80
N CYS A 55 -17.07 3.81 -5.00
CA CYS A 55 -17.40 3.25 -6.30
C CYS A 55 -18.17 4.29 -7.13
N TYR A 56 -17.48 5.04 -7.99
CA TYR A 56 -18.13 6.12 -8.74
C TYR A 56 -18.83 5.69 -10.03
N VAL A 57 -18.45 4.58 -10.66
CA VAL A 57 -19.10 4.08 -11.89
C VAL A 57 -18.82 2.58 -12.00
N CYS A 58 -19.88 1.79 -11.95
CA CYS A 58 -19.83 0.36 -12.15
C CYS A 58 -19.49 0.07 -13.65
N GLU A 59 -18.19 -0.04 -14.00
CA GLU A 59 -17.55 -0.36 -15.32
C GLU A 59 -17.53 0.72 -16.43
N GLY A 60 -16.82 1.83 -16.21
CA GLY A 60 -16.01 2.43 -17.29
C GLY A 60 -16.68 3.36 -18.31
N THR A 61 -17.90 3.88 -18.09
CA THR A 61 -18.42 4.99 -18.91
C THR A 61 -18.22 6.37 -18.32
N GLY A 62 -17.69 6.48 -17.09
CA GLY A 62 -17.10 7.74 -16.59
C GLY A 62 -17.94 8.99 -16.85
N ARG A 63 -19.26 8.92 -16.72
CA ARG A 63 -20.15 10.06 -16.87
C ARG A 63 -21.20 10.00 -15.77
N ILE A 64 -21.00 10.84 -14.75
CA ILE A 64 -22.13 11.54 -14.18
C ILE A 64 -22.47 12.58 -15.25
N GLU A 65 -23.29 12.22 -16.25
CA GLU A 65 -23.92 13.24 -17.07
C GLU A 65 -24.86 14.00 -16.15
N LYS A 66 -24.36 15.11 -15.59
CA LYS A 66 -25.21 16.29 -15.48
C LYS A 66 -25.54 16.70 -16.91
N GLU A 67 -26.46 16.00 -17.57
CA GLU A 67 -27.15 16.57 -18.71
C GLU A 67 -28.60 16.84 -18.32
N GLU A 68 -28.96 18.06 -18.65
CA GLU A 68 -30.14 18.81 -18.29
C GLU A 68 -31.43 18.05 -18.61
N ASN A 69 -32.40 18.22 -17.70
CA ASN A 69 -33.81 17.82 -17.78
C ASN A 69 -34.11 16.38 -17.37
N VAL A 70 -34.61 16.21 -16.15
CA VAL A 70 -36.05 15.95 -15.91
C VAL A 70 -36.40 16.41 -14.48
N PHE A 71 -37.33 17.36 -14.44
CA PHE A 71 -38.20 17.78 -13.32
C PHE A 71 -37.56 18.43 -12.09
N GLU A 72 -37.53 19.77 -12.13
CA GLU A 72 -37.99 20.53 -10.96
C GLU A 72 -39.36 20.00 -10.56
N ASP A 73 -39.51 19.59 -9.30
CA ASP A 73 -40.63 20.02 -8.47
C ASP A 73 -40.34 19.62 -7.01
N SER A 74 -39.83 20.61 -6.26
CA SER A 74 -39.94 20.77 -4.80
C SER A 74 -39.51 19.63 -3.85
N ASN A 75 -38.55 20.00 -3.01
CA ASN A 75 -38.19 19.45 -1.69
C ASN A 75 -37.16 18.30 -1.62
N SER A 76 -36.02 18.64 -1.00
CA SER A 76 -35.02 17.76 -0.39
C SER A 76 -34.43 16.68 -1.29
N PHE A 77 -33.50 17.06 -2.16
CA PHE A 77 -32.59 16.10 -2.78
C PHE A 77 -31.43 15.82 -1.81
N ASP A 78 -31.56 14.70 -1.10
CA ASP A 78 -30.53 14.07 -0.30
C ASP A 78 -29.51 13.43 -1.28
N GLU A 79 -28.28 13.95 -1.34
CA GLU A 79 -27.19 13.34 -2.13
C GLU A 79 -26.79 11.94 -1.62
N SER A 80 -27.28 11.53 -0.45
CA SER A 80 -27.06 10.21 0.17
C SER A 80 -27.86 9.06 -0.45
N SER A 81 -28.77 9.33 -1.40
CA SER A 81 -29.72 8.32 -1.91
C SER A 81 -29.37 7.74 -3.28
N ILE A 82 -28.29 8.22 -3.94
CA ILE A 82 -27.84 7.66 -5.23
C ILE A 82 -26.98 6.42 -4.98
N ILE A 83 -27.64 5.29 -4.75
CA ILE A 83 -26.99 3.97 -4.57
C ILE A 83 -26.89 3.28 -5.95
N CYS A 84 -25.68 2.94 -6.45
CA CYS A 84 -25.56 2.17 -7.72
C CYS A 84 -26.32 0.83 -7.56
N PRO A 85 -27.37 0.56 -8.34
CA PRO A 85 -28.22 -0.64 -8.20
C PRO A 85 -27.47 -1.94 -8.53
N ARG A 86 -26.25 -1.84 -9.07
CA ARG A 86 -25.36 -2.97 -9.37
C ARG A 86 -24.44 -3.32 -8.20
N CYS A 87 -24.05 -2.36 -7.36
CA CYS A 87 -23.17 -2.60 -6.22
C CYS A 87 -23.84 -2.41 -4.85
N GLU A 88 -25.07 -1.87 -4.79
CA GLU A 88 -25.83 -1.59 -3.57
C GLU A 88 -25.03 -0.75 -2.54
N GLY A 89 -24.16 0.14 -3.02
CA GLY A 89 -23.31 0.96 -2.15
C GLY A 89 -22.09 0.22 -1.58
N ARG A 90 -21.71 -0.94 -2.14
CA ARG A 90 -20.49 -1.63 -1.71
C ARG A 90 -19.24 -0.77 -1.90
N LYS A 91 -18.56 -0.50 -0.79
CA LYS A 91 -17.22 0.06 -0.75
C LYS A 91 -16.25 -0.83 -1.53
N THR A 92 -15.37 -0.23 -2.34
CA THR A 92 -14.28 -0.99 -2.97
C THR A 92 -13.29 -1.48 -1.90
N PRO A 93 -12.54 -2.56 -2.15
CA PRO A 93 -11.60 -3.07 -1.16
C PRO A 93 -10.54 -2.02 -0.80
N GLU A 94 -10.25 -1.92 0.49
CA GLU A 94 -9.21 -1.05 1.04
C GLU A 94 -7.88 -1.32 0.34
N THR A 95 -7.32 -0.25 -0.23
CA THR A 95 -6.12 -0.31 -1.08
C THR A 95 -5.05 0.60 -0.50
N ILE A 96 -3.79 0.14 -0.55
CA ILE A 96 -2.63 0.93 -0.15
C ILE A 96 -2.33 1.94 -1.25
N VAL A 97 -2.49 3.23 -0.96
CA VAL A 97 -2.25 4.34 -1.91
C VAL A 97 -0.85 4.92 -1.83
N ASP A 98 -0.25 4.91 -0.64
CA ASP A 98 1.14 5.32 -0.45
C ASP A 98 1.80 4.41 0.59
N ALA A 99 3.10 4.19 0.40
CA ALA A 99 3.93 3.41 1.29
C ALA A 99 5.27 4.11 1.41
N ARG A 100 5.68 4.45 2.63
CA ARG A 100 6.96 5.11 2.92
C ARG A 100 7.66 4.44 4.08
N PHE A 101 8.97 4.60 4.16
CA PHE A 101 9.74 4.05 5.27
C PHE A 101 10.87 4.97 5.72
N GLU A 102 11.28 4.75 6.96
CA GLU A 102 12.53 5.28 7.51
C GLU A 102 13.32 4.14 8.18
N THR A 103 14.63 4.16 8.03
CA THR A 103 15.51 3.14 8.61
C THR A 103 16.90 3.71 8.85
N ASN A 104 17.55 3.26 9.91
CA ASN A 104 18.98 3.49 10.17
C ASN A 104 19.82 2.22 9.90
N GLY A 105 19.24 1.22 9.22
CA GLY A 105 19.85 -0.08 9.07
C GLY A 105 20.75 -0.22 7.84
N CYS A 106 21.25 -1.43 7.62
CA CYS A 106 22.15 -1.74 6.51
C CYS A 106 21.54 -1.54 5.10
N LYS A 107 22.39 -1.44 4.07
CA LYS A 107 21.94 -1.24 2.67
C LYS A 107 20.94 -2.31 2.18
N PHE A 108 21.02 -3.53 2.70
CA PHE A 108 20.09 -4.61 2.35
C PHE A 108 18.69 -4.36 2.91
N ILE A 109 18.57 -3.86 4.14
CA ILE A 109 17.26 -3.55 4.71
C ILE A 109 16.66 -2.32 4.00
N VAL A 110 17.48 -1.33 3.65
CA VAL A 110 17.06 -0.18 2.82
C VAL A 110 16.52 -0.65 1.47
N ALA A 111 17.25 -1.51 0.75
CA ALA A 111 16.78 -2.06 -0.53
C ALA A 111 15.50 -2.90 -0.38
N GLY A 112 15.42 -3.68 0.71
CA GLY A 112 14.25 -4.46 1.10
C GLY A 112 12.98 -3.62 1.26
N PHE A 113 13.08 -2.53 2.02
CA PHE A 113 11.96 -1.61 2.24
C PHE A 113 11.62 -0.79 1.00
N SER A 114 12.64 -0.36 0.24
CA SER A 114 12.42 0.36 -1.01
C SER A 114 11.61 -0.49 -2.00
N TRP A 115 12.03 -1.73 -2.23
CA TRP A 115 11.29 -2.66 -3.08
C TRP A 115 9.88 -2.95 -2.54
N ALA A 116 9.76 -3.19 -1.22
CA ALA A 116 8.46 -3.47 -0.61
C ALA A 116 7.50 -2.28 -0.73
N SER A 117 7.98 -1.05 -0.55
CA SER A 117 7.14 0.15 -0.65
C SER A 117 6.54 0.34 -2.03
N GLU A 118 7.31 0.09 -3.09
CA GLU A 118 6.79 0.11 -4.47
C GLU A 118 5.85 -1.08 -4.74
N TRP A 119 6.20 -2.28 -4.25
CA TRP A 119 5.36 -3.47 -4.45
C TRP A 119 4.00 -3.38 -3.76
N LEU A 120 3.93 -2.72 -2.60
CA LEU A 120 2.71 -2.56 -1.79
C LEU A 120 1.73 -1.56 -2.37
N LYS A 121 2.18 -0.56 -3.13
CA LYS A 121 1.29 0.43 -3.73
C LYS A 121 0.31 -0.24 -4.69
N GLY A 122 -0.96 0.15 -4.57
CA GLY A 122 -2.06 -0.41 -5.35
C GLY A 122 -2.45 -1.84 -4.96
N LYS A 123 -1.84 -2.43 -3.92
CA LYS A 123 -2.27 -3.73 -3.37
C LYS A 123 -3.38 -3.53 -2.35
N THR A 124 -4.28 -4.49 -2.30
CA THR A 124 -5.26 -4.60 -1.21
C THR A 124 -4.58 -5.10 0.07
N ILE A 125 -5.21 -4.89 1.23
CA ILE A 125 -4.73 -5.45 2.51
C ILE A 125 -4.57 -6.98 2.43
N ALA A 126 -5.50 -7.66 1.76
CA ALA A 126 -5.48 -9.12 1.60
C ALA A 126 -4.29 -9.61 0.76
N GLU A 127 -3.92 -8.87 -0.28
CA GLU A 127 -2.74 -9.17 -1.09
C GLU A 127 -1.44 -8.85 -0.35
N ALA A 128 -1.40 -7.70 0.35
CA ALA A 128 -0.25 -7.29 1.13
C ALA A 128 0.10 -8.31 2.22
N ARG A 129 -0.91 -8.90 2.88
CA ARG A 129 -0.72 -10.01 3.85
C ARG A 129 -0.12 -11.28 3.25
N LYS A 130 -0.29 -11.51 1.95
CA LYS A 130 0.25 -12.68 1.24
C LYS A 130 1.72 -12.49 0.87
N LEU A 131 2.33 -11.34 1.15
CA LEU A 131 3.75 -11.10 0.88
C LEU A 131 4.62 -12.15 1.59
N LYS A 132 5.35 -12.93 0.80
CA LYS A 132 6.28 -13.96 1.28
C LYS A 132 7.69 -13.39 1.31
N THR A 133 8.46 -13.79 2.32
CA THR A 133 9.90 -13.49 2.42
C THR A 133 10.64 -13.93 1.16
N THR A 134 10.25 -15.06 0.56
CA THR A 134 10.83 -15.58 -0.68
C THR A 134 10.63 -14.65 -1.87
N ALA A 135 9.56 -13.85 -1.92
CA ALA A 135 9.35 -12.87 -2.97
C ALA A 135 10.40 -11.75 -2.89
N ILE A 136 10.67 -11.24 -1.69
CA ILE A 136 11.69 -10.22 -1.43
C ILE A 136 13.08 -10.75 -1.76
N VAL A 137 13.41 -11.94 -1.25
CA VAL A 137 14.71 -12.60 -1.48
C VAL A 137 14.95 -12.81 -2.98
N ARG A 138 13.93 -13.26 -3.72
CA ARG A 138 14.02 -13.48 -5.16
C ARG A 138 14.14 -12.17 -5.94
N ALA A 139 13.38 -11.14 -5.56
CA ALA A 139 13.40 -9.85 -6.24
C ALA A 139 14.75 -9.13 -6.10
N LEU A 140 15.34 -9.18 -4.91
CA LEU A 140 16.60 -8.50 -4.59
C LEU A 140 17.83 -9.41 -4.70
N ARG A 141 17.65 -10.69 -5.05
CA ARG A 141 18.71 -11.71 -5.12
C ARG A 141 19.52 -11.81 -3.82
N PHE A 142 18.85 -11.73 -2.67
CA PHE A 142 19.50 -11.89 -1.39
C PHE A 142 20.07 -13.31 -1.24
N GLY A 143 21.33 -13.41 -0.80
CA GLY A 143 21.90 -14.67 -0.35
C GLY A 143 21.31 -15.12 0.99
N PRO A 144 21.58 -16.37 1.42
CA PRO A 144 21.09 -16.92 2.67
C PRO A 144 21.43 -16.05 3.89
N ASP A 145 22.62 -15.44 3.90
CA ASP A 145 23.09 -14.58 5.00
C ASP A 145 22.28 -13.29 5.18
N LYS A 146 21.47 -12.92 4.17
CA LYS A 146 20.64 -11.70 4.18
C LYS A 146 19.14 -12.01 4.28
N LEU A 147 18.78 -13.27 4.55
CA LEU A 147 17.39 -13.67 4.78
C LEU A 147 16.75 -12.88 5.94
N HIS A 148 17.53 -12.58 6.97
CA HIS A 148 17.09 -11.79 8.12
C HIS A 148 16.48 -10.42 7.70
N CYS A 149 17.15 -9.68 6.81
CA CYS A 149 16.64 -8.39 6.32
C CYS A 149 15.28 -8.53 5.62
N ALA A 150 15.10 -9.59 4.83
CA ALA A 150 13.82 -9.87 4.18
C ALA A 150 12.72 -10.26 5.18
N VAL A 151 13.07 -10.97 6.26
CA VAL A 151 12.13 -11.29 7.35
C VAL A 151 11.70 -10.01 8.06
N LEU A 152 12.62 -9.10 8.39
CA LEU A 152 12.30 -7.82 9.04
C LEU A 152 11.34 -6.97 8.20
N VAL A 153 11.58 -6.87 6.90
CA VAL A 153 10.68 -6.15 5.97
C VAL A 153 9.28 -6.76 6.01
N LYS A 154 9.15 -8.08 5.93
CA LYS A 154 7.85 -8.75 6.02
C LYS A 154 7.16 -8.51 7.37
N CYS A 155 7.91 -8.55 8.47
CA CYS A 155 7.39 -8.25 9.79
C CYS A 155 6.84 -6.82 9.88
N ALA A 156 7.57 -5.84 9.33
CA ALA A 156 7.14 -4.44 9.31
C ALA A 156 5.85 -4.26 8.50
N VAL A 157 5.71 -4.92 7.34
CA VAL A 157 4.46 -4.92 6.56
C VAL A 157 3.29 -5.45 7.39
N ASN A 158 3.46 -6.61 8.02
CA ASN A 158 2.39 -7.21 8.83
C ASN A 158 2.01 -6.34 10.03
N LEU A 159 2.99 -5.73 10.69
CA LEU A 159 2.75 -4.81 11.80
C LEU A 159 2.04 -3.53 11.35
N ALA A 160 2.40 -2.97 10.20
CA ALA A 160 1.75 -1.77 9.65
C ALA A 160 0.28 -2.06 9.33
N LEU A 161 -0.01 -3.18 8.66
CA LEU A 161 -1.38 -3.61 8.39
C LEU A 161 -2.16 -3.90 9.68
N LYS A 162 -1.53 -4.55 10.65
CA LYS A 162 -2.13 -4.82 11.96
C LYS A 162 -2.41 -3.53 12.74
N SER A 163 -1.52 -2.55 12.68
CA SER A 163 -1.70 -1.24 13.31
C SER A 163 -2.86 -0.47 12.69
N TYR A 164 -3.05 -0.53 11.37
CA TYR A 164 -4.22 0.07 10.72
C TYR A 164 -5.52 -0.57 11.17
N LEU A 165 -5.58 -1.91 11.20
CA LEU A 165 -6.78 -2.67 11.57
C LEU A 165 -7.17 -2.61 13.06
N MET A 166 -6.29 -2.09 13.91
CA MET A 166 -6.57 -1.89 15.34
C MET A 166 -7.02 -0.47 15.68
N LYS A 167 -6.98 0.44 14.71
CA LYS A 167 -7.55 1.79 14.86
C LYS A 167 -9.06 1.72 14.68
#